data_AF-A0A6U6PP27-F1
#
_entry.id   AF-A0A6U6PP27-F1
#
_cell.length_a   1.000
_cell.length_b   1.000
_cell.length_c   1.000
_cell.angle_alpha   90.00
_cell.angle_beta   90.00
_cell.angle_gamma   90.00
#
_symmetry.space_group_name_H-M   'P 1'
#
loop_
_entity.id
_entity.type
_entity.pdbx_description
1 polymer ?
#
loop_
_entity_poly.entity_id
_entity_poly.type
_entity_poly.pdbx_seq_one_letter_code
_entity_poly.pdbx_strand_id
1 'polypeptide(L)'
;QECFSQDSLFQKSLKEAFEVFVNRDIGKYSFAALMSSFCDRILKKSGERLSDEQVEELLSKMVELFSFLSDKDLFAEIYRNQLSKRLLYDKSASDDAEKSMIAKL
;
A
#
# COMPACT_ATOMS: atom_id res chain seq x y z
N GLN A 1 19.87 -5.50 -11.19
CA GLN A 1 20.30 -6.61 -10.31
C GLN A 1 21.74 -7.10 -10.60
N GLU A 2 22.31 -6.81 -11.77
CA GLU A 2 23.64 -7.34 -12.16
C GLU A 2 24.84 -6.65 -11.51
N CYS A 3 24.78 -5.33 -11.24
CA CYS A 3 25.93 -4.57 -10.73
C CYS A 3 26.42 -5.00 -9.32
N PHE A 4 25.54 -5.62 -8.52
CA PHE A 4 25.86 -6.09 -7.17
C PHE A 4 25.74 -7.61 -7.05
N SER A 5 25.57 -8.35 -8.15
CA SER A 5 25.56 -9.82 -8.21
C SER A 5 24.71 -10.53 -7.13
N GLN A 6 23.57 -9.94 -6.73
CA GLN A 6 22.73 -10.44 -5.63
C GLN A 6 23.43 -10.55 -4.28
N ASP A 7 24.41 -9.67 -4.03
CA ASP A 7 25.16 -9.64 -2.78
C ASP A 7 24.21 -9.49 -1.57
N SER A 8 24.23 -10.48 -0.69
CA SER A 8 23.30 -10.56 0.45
C SER A 8 23.49 -9.43 1.47
N LEU A 9 24.72 -8.93 1.64
CA LEU A 9 25.01 -7.82 2.54
C LEU A 9 24.49 -6.51 1.97
N PHE A 10 24.64 -6.31 0.65
CA PHE A 10 24.06 -5.17 -0.04
C PHE A 10 22.54 -5.18 0.03
N GLN A 11 21.91 -6.33 -0.24
CA GLN A 11 20.44 -6.47 -0.16
C GLN A 11 19.92 -6.18 1.25
N LYS A 12 20.60 -6.70 2.27
CA LYS A 12 20.28 -6.41 3.67
C LYS A 12 20.40 -4.93 3.98
N SER A 13 21.53 -4.31 3.62
CA SER A 13 21.77 -2.88 3.87
C SER A 13 20.77 -1.99 3.15
N LEU A 14 20.38 -2.35 1.92
CA LEU A 14 19.36 -1.67 1.14
C LEU A 14 18.00 -1.75 1.83
N LYS A 15 17.60 -2.94 2.29
CA LYS A 15 16.35 -3.16 3.03
C LYS A 15 16.31 -2.35 4.32
N GLU A 16 17.37 -2.40 5.12
CA GLU A 16 17.47 -1.63 6.37
C GLU A 16 17.40 -0.12 6.10
N ALA A 17 18.12 0.38 5.10
CA ALA A 17 18.04 1.79 4.72
C ALA A 17 16.63 2.19 4.27
N PHE A 18 15.94 1.30 3.55
CA PHE A 18 14.57 1.53 3.09
C PHE A 18 13.59 1.63 4.26
N GLU A 19 13.65 0.68 5.21
CA GLU A 19 12.84 0.71 6.44
C GLU A 19 13.08 2.01 7.24
N VAL A 20 14.32 2.48 7.31
CA VAL A 20 14.67 3.70 8.06
C VAL A 20 14.04 4.96 7.48
N PHE A 21 14.01 5.14 6.16
CA PHE A 21 13.47 6.39 5.59
C PHE A 21 11.96 6.30 5.35
N VAL A 22 11.44 5.13 4.99
CA VAL A 22 10.01 4.94 4.71
C VAL A 22 9.16 5.22 5.95
N ASN A 23 9.66 4.85 7.14
CA ASN A 23 8.94 5.07 8.39
C ASN A 23 9.16 6.48 8.99
N ARG A 24 9.70 7.43 8.22
CA ARG A 24 9.76 8.84 8.64
C ARG A 24 8.50 9.57 8.22
N ASP A 25 8.03 10.46 9.06
CA ASP A 25 6.93 11.34 8.72
C ASP A 25 7.29 12.27 7.56
N ILE A 26 6.35 12.40 6.63
CA ILE A 26 6.42 13.31 5.48
C ILE A 26 5.52 14.51 5.79
N GLY A 27 6.12 15.53 6.40
CA GLY A 27 5.39 16.71 6.86
C GLY A 27 4.43 16.36 7.99
N LYS A 28 3.12 16.32 7.69
CA LYS A 28 2.06 15.99 8.66
C LYS A 28 1.53 14.56 8.53
N TYR A 29 2.03 13.78 7.58
CA TYR A 29 1.50 12.47 7.25
C TYR A 29 2.55 11.40 7.48
N SER A 30 2.15 10.32 8.15
CA SER A 30 2.95 9.10 8.20
C SER A 30 2.86 8.36 6.86
N PHE A 31 3.85 7.52 6.58
CA PHE A 31 3.82 6.69 5.38
C PHE A 31 2.64 5.71 5.38
N ALA A 32 2.24 5.19 6.56
CA ALA A 32 1.03 4.40 6.73
C ALA A 32 -0.22 5.14 6.21
N ALA A 33 -0.37 6.43 6.56
CA ALA A 33 -1.50 7.25 6.11
C ALA A 33 -1.46 7.49 4.59
N LEU A 34 -0.28 7.75 4.04
CA LEU A 34 -0.10 7.93 2.59
C LEU A 34 -0.42 6.65 1.82
N MET A 35 0.05 5.50 2.31
CA MET A 35 -0.24 4.20 1.71
C MET A 35 -1.74 3.92 1.70
N SER A 36 -2.42 4.09 2.85
CA SER A 36 -3.86 3.87 2.95
C SER A 36 -4.63 4.80 2.01
N SER A 37 -4.24 6.07 1.95
CA SER A 37 -4.85 7.05 1.04
C SER A 37 -4.66 6.68 -0.43
N PHE A 38 -3.54 6.08 -0.81
CA PHE A 38 -3.30 5.62 -2.17
C PHE A 38 -4.20 4.43 -2.52
N CYS A 39 -4.25 3.40 -1.66
CA CYS A 39 -5.17 2.27 -1.82
C CYS A 39 -6.62 2.74 -1.97
N ASP A 40 -7.05 3.66 -1.10
CA ASP A 40 -8.40 4.24 -1.16
C ASP A 40 -8.67 4.99 -2.46
N ARG A 41 -7.67 5.66 -3.05
CA ARG A 41 -7.83 6.35 -4.34
C ARG A 41 -8.02 5.38 -5.49
N ILE A 42 -7.25 4.31 -5.57
CA ILE A 42 -7.33 3.35 -6.69
C ILE A 42 -8.53 2.39 -6.57
N LEU A 43 -9.05 2.17 -5.37
CA LEU A 43 -10.22 1.32 -5.12
C LEU A 43 -11.57 2.07 -5.23
N LYS A 44 -11.57 3.39 -5.46
CA LYS A 44 -12.79 4.19 -5.57
C LYS A 44 -13.30 4.31 -7.00
N LYS A 45 -14.63 4.29 -7.19
CA LYS A 45 -15.31 4.58 -8.48
C LYS A 45 -14.92 5.93 -9.09
N SER A 46 -14.70 6.93 -8.22
CA SER A 46 -14.29 8.30 -8.60
C SER A 46 -12.77 8.50 -8.60
N GLY A 47 -12.02 7.41 -8.44
CA GLY A 47 -10.58 7.38 -8.40
C GLY A 47 -9.94 7.48 -9.78
N GLU A 48 -8.74 6.91 -9.88
CA GLU A 48 -8.04 6.80 -11.16
C GLU A 48 -8.76 5.81 -12.08
N ARG A 49 -8.86 6.16 -13.38
CA ARG A 49 -9.42 5.27 -14.40
C ARG A 49 -8.38 4.24 -14.82
N LEU A 50 -8.20 3.23 -13.99
CA LEU A 50 -7.28 2.12 -14.19
C LEU A 50 -8.04 0.88 -14.65
N SER A 51 -7.39 0.01 -15.43
CA SER A 51 -7.94 -1.33 -15.68
C SER A 51 -7.79 -2.21 -14.44
N ASP A 52 -8.56 -3.30 -14.36
CA ASP A 52 -8.48 -4.24 -13.24
C ASP A 52 -7.07 -4.84 -13.10
N GLU A 53 -6.38 -5.10 -14.21
CA GLU A 53 -4.99 -5.58 -14.18
C GLU A 53 -4.03 -4.54 -13.59
N GLN A 54 -4.20 -3.26 -13.93
CA GLN A 54 -3.38 -2.18 -13.37
C GLN A 54 -3.64 -2.00 -11.88
N VAL A 55 -4.90 -2.10 -11.44
CA VAL A 55 -5.26 -2.06 -10.02
C VAL A 55 -4.57 -3.21 -9.29
N GLU A 56 -4.67 -4.43 -9.80
CA GLU A 56 -4.07 -5.62 -9.19
C GLU A 56 -2.53 -5.56 -9.10
N GLU A 57 -1.87 -5.02 -10.14
CA GLU A 57 -0.42 -4.78 -10.14
C GLU A 57 -0.03 -3.77 -9.04
N LEU A 58 -0.77 -2.66 -8.94
CA LEU A 58 -0.51 -1.63 -7.94
C LEU A 58 -0.76 -2.13 -6.52
N LEU A 59 -1.85 -2.87 -6.28
CA LEU A 59 -2.13 -3.48 -4.97
C LEU A 59 -1.01 -4.45 -4.56
N SER A 60 -0.46 -5.22 -5.51
CA SER A 60 0.65 -6.14 -5.23
C SER A 60 1.92 -5.37 -4.83
N LYS A 61 2.24 -4.28 -5.52
CA LYS A 61 3.34 -3.37 -5.13
C LYS A 61 3.11 -2.73 -3.76
N MET A 62 1.87 -2.40 -3.41
CA MET A 62 1.53 -1.85 -2.08
C MET A 62 1.78 -2.88 -0.97
N VAL A 63 1.50 -4.16 -1.22
CA VAL A 63 1.76 -5.26 -0.27
C VAL A 63 3.26 -5.47 -0.09
N GLU A 64 4.06 -5.37 -1.16
CA GLU A 64 5.52 -5.37 -1.05
C GLU A 64 6.02 -4.21 -0.18
N LEU A 65 5.50 -2.99 -0.40
CA LEU A 65 5.84 -1.82 0.42
C LEU A 65 5.40 -1.97 1.88
N PHE A 66 4.27 -2.62 2.13
CA PHE A 66 3.73 -2.86 3.47
C PHE A 66 4.67 -3.70 4.33
N SER A 67 5.51 -4.55 3.70
CA SER A 67 6.52 -5.33 4.42
C SER A 67 7.58 -4.49 5.13
N PHE A 68 7.81 -3.26 4.67
CA PHE A 68 8.77 -2.30 5.25
C PHE A 68 8.13 -1.31 6.23
N LEU A 69 6.80 -1.32 6.37
CA LEU A 69 6.08 -0.42 7.27
C LEU A 69 6.18 -0.91 8.72
N SER A 70 6.51 0.01 9.62
CA SER A 70 6.55 -0.23 11.07
C SER A 70 5.16 -0.06 11.70
N ASP A 71 4.45 1.02 11.36
CA ASP A 71 3.13 1.38 11.92
C ASP A 71 1.97 0.66 11.18
N LYS A 72 2.00 -0.67 11.19
CA LYS A 72 1.01 -1.51 10.47
C LYS A 72 -0.39 -1.42 11.08
N ASP A 73 -0.48 -1.23 12.39
CA ASP A 73 -1.72 -1.02 13.14
C ASP A 73 -2.39 0.30 12.74
N LEU A 74 -1.61 1.39 12.62
CA LEU A 74 -2.10 2.67 12.12
C LEU A 74 -2.64 2.55 10.68
N PHE A 75 -1.91 1.86 9.79
CA PHE A 75 -2.41 1.57 8.44
C PHE A 75 -3.73 0.80 8.49
N ALA A 76 -3.81 -0.27 9.29
CA ALA A 76 -5.00 -1.11 9.38
C ALA A 76 -6.21 -0.34 9.91
N GLU A 77 -6.03 0.57 10.87
CA GLU A 77 -7.08 1.44 11.39
C GLU A 77 -7.61 2.39 10.31
N ILE A 78 -6.72 3.12 9.64
CA ILE A 78 -7.09 4.08 8.59
C ILE A 78 -7.76 3.36 7.42
N TYR A 79 -7.19 2.23 6.97
CA TYR A 79 -7.71 1.45 5.86
C TYR A 79 -9.10 0.89 6.17
N ARG A 80 -9.31 0.34 7.38
CA ARG A 80 -10.61 -0.16 7.82
C ARG A 80 -11.67 0.94 7.80
N ASN A 81 -11.35 2.12 8.33
CA ASN A 81 -12.26 3.27 8.33
C ASN A 81 -12.60 3.71 6.89
N GLN A 82 -11.61 3.74 5.99
CA GLN A 82 -11.82 4.09 4.58
C GLN A 82 -12.67 3.04 3.86
N LEU A 83 -12.37 1.75 4.03
CA LEU A 83 -13.16 0.65 3.48
C LEU A 83 -14.61 0.70 3.96
N SER A 84 -14.85 0.88 5.27
CA SER A 84 -16.21 1.02 5.81
C SER A 84 -16.99 2.14 5.11
N LYS A 85 -16.35 3.29 4.88
CA LYS A 85 -16.98 4.40 4.15
C LYS A 85 -17.24 4.04 2.68
N ARG A 86 -16.32 3.34 2.01
CA ARG A 86 -16.53 2.94 0.61
C ARG A 86 -17.72 1.98 0.48
N LEU A 87 -17.83 1.00 1.38
CA LEU A 87 -18.94 0.06 1.41
C LEU A 87 -20.27 0.73 1.75
N LEU A 88 -20.31 1.56 2.80
CA LEU A 88 -21.54 2.24 3.25
C LEU A 88 -22.11 3.21 2.20
N TYR A 89 -21.24 3.85 1.42
CA TYR A 89 -21.64 4.85 0.42
C TYR A 89 -21.60 4.33 -1.02
N ASP A 90 -21.42 3.02 -1.23
CA ASP A 90 -21.30 2.40 -2.56
C ASP A 90 -20.26 3.09 -3.48
N LYS A 91 -19.09 3.38 -2.92
CA LYS A 91 -17.98 4.08 -3.61
C LYS A 91 -16.87 3.14 -4.10
N SER A 92 -16.96 1.84 -3.85
CA SER A 92 -15.97 0.84 -4.30
C SER A 92 -16.06 0.61 -5.80
N ALA A 93 -14.94 0.63 -6.51
CA ALA A 93 -14.90 0.40 -7.95
C ALA A 93 -15.22 -1.05 -8.33
N SER A 94 -14.74 -2.00 -7.53
CA SER A 94 -14.91 -3.45 -7.73
C SER A 94 -14.87 -4.17 -6.40
N ASP A 95 -15.87 -5.01 -6.13
CA ASP A 95 -15.93 -5.84 -4.92
C ASP A 95 -14.81 -6.89 -4.90
N ASP A 96 -14.40 -7.39 -6.06
CA ASP A 96 -13.34 -8.38 -6.18
C ASP A 96 -11.97 -7.77 -5.90
N ALA A 97 -11.74 -6.52 -6.31
CA ALA A 97 -10.53 -5.78 -5.96
C ALA A 97 -10.43 -5.50 -4.44
N GLU A 98 -11.56 -5.19 -3.78
CA GLU A 98 -11.60 -5.01 -2.32
C GLU A 98 -11.27 -6.32 -1.59
N LYS A 99 -11.86 -7.45 -2.02
CA LYS A 99 -11.54 -8.77 -1.47
C LYS A 99 -10.08 -9.17 -1.71
N SER A 100 -9.56 -8.91 -2.92
CA SER A 100 -8.15 -9.15 -3.26
C SER A 100 -7.22 -8.40 -2.31
N MET A 101 -7.48 -7.11 -2.09
CA MET A 101 -6.65 -6.31 -1.18
C MET A 101 -6.71 -6.84 0.25
N ILE A 102 -7.91 -7.16 0.77
CA ILE A 102 -8.06 -7.71 2.13
C ILE A 102 -7.33 -9.05 2.27
N ALA A 103 -7.33 -9.89 1.24
CA ALA A 103 -6.65 -11.18 1.26
C ALA A 103 -5.11 -11.08 1.23
N LYS A 104 -4.57 -9.98 0.71
CA LYS A 104 -3.12 -9.74 0.59
C LYS A 104 -2.51 -8.99 1.79
N LEU A 105 -3.34 -8.32 2.59
CA LEU A 105 -2.93 -7.62 3.81
C LEU A 105 -2.62 -8.60 4.95
#